data_AF-A0A1X1WKB5-F1
#
_entry.id   AF-A0A1X1WKB5-F1
#
_cell.length_a   1.000
_cell.length_b   1.000
_cell.length_c   1.000
_cell.angle_alpha   90.00
_cell.angle_beta   90.00
_cell.angle_gamma   90.00
#
_symmetry.space_group_name_H-M   'P 1'
#
loop_
_entity.id
_entity.type
_entity.pdbx_description
1 polymer ?
#
loop_
_entity_poly.entity_id
_entity_poly.type
_entity_poly.pdbx_seq_one_letter_code
_entity_poly.pdbx_strand_id
1 'polypeptide(L)'
;MSTSLSLKLTESTDGLLRFAMRADALLSGATGLVLLVLGRQVAELAGTTATVEYTTGASFVIVSLVVLTFAARPRVRAAGMVLAVGNALFTVATVAVVVADVWPLTDVGAALVLGTGVYTLAMAALQYAGVRRIPN
;
A
#
# COMPACT_ATOMS: atom_id res chain seq x y z
N MET A 1 -33.07 16.31 -14.26
CA MET A 1 -31.84 16.16 -15.09
C MET A 1 -30.58 16.66 -14.38
N SER A 2 -30.62 17.72 -13.57
CA SER A 2 -29.45 18.25 -12.84
C SER A 2 -28.90 17.33 -11.72
N THR A 3 -29.77 16.57 -11.04
CA THR A 3 -29.37 15.66 -9.95
C THR A 3 -28.53 14.47 -10.43
N SER A 4 -28.86 13.91 -11.60
CA SER A 4 -28.10 12.77 -12.16
C SER A 4 -26.72 13.19 -12.69
N LEU A 5 -26.59 14.43 -13.18
CA LEU A 5 -25.30 14.98 -13.61
C LEU A 5 -24.37 15.23 -12.41
N SER A 6 -24.92 15.76 -11.31
CA SER A 6 -24.18 16.01 -10.06
C SER A 6 -23.68 14.71 -9.40
N LEU A 7 -24.51 13.66 -9.41
CA LEU A 7 -24.10 12.33 -8.93
C LEU A 7 -22.97 11.73 -9.78
N LYS A 8 -23.08 11.78 -11.11
CA LYS A 8 -22.02 11.30 -12.03
C LYS A 8 -20.70 12.06 -11.86
N LEU A 9 -20.77 13.38 -11.65
CA LEU A 9 -19.58 14.19 -11.38
C LEU A 9 -18.93 13.78 -10.06
N THR A 10 -19.71 13.65 -8.98
CA THR A 10 -19.20 13.23 -7.66
C THR A 10 -18.57 11.82 -7.72
N GLU A 11 -19.21 10.89 -8.41
CA GLU A 11 -18.69 9.52 -8.61
C GLU A 11 -17.40 9.51 -9.44
N SER A 12 -17.30 10.36 -10.46
CA SER A 12 -16.08 10.59 -11.26
C SER A 12 -14.94 11.19 -10.41
N THR A 13 -15.25 12.14 -9.54
CA THR A 13 -14.26 12.82 -8.67
C THR A 13 -13.63 11.88 -7.65
N ASP A 14 -14.43 11.00 -7.04
CA ASP A 14 -13.95 10.01 -6.06
C ASP A 14 -13.37 8.75 -6.71
N GLY A 15 -13.68 8.49 -8.00
CA GLY A 15 -13.38 7.24 -8.69
C GLY A 15 -11.89 6.90 -8.72
N LEU A 16 -11.02 7.88 -8.97
CA LEU A 16 -9.57 7.69 -8.93
C LEU A 16 -9.11 7.23 -7.55
N LEU A 17 -9.60 7.87 -6.48
CA LEU A 17 -9.17 7.54 -5.12
C LEU A 17 -9.63 6.13 -4.73
N ARG A 18 -10.89 5.77 -5.04
CA ARG A 18 -11.41 4.42 -4.79
C ARG A 18 -10.62 3.36 -5.57
N PHE A 19 -10.27 3.65 -6.83
CA PHE A 19 -9.43 2.77 -7.63
C PHE A 19 -8.04 2.59 -7.01
N ALA A 20 -7.35 3.70 -6.69
CA ALA A 20 -6.01 3.66 -6.12
C ALA A 20 -5.98 2.91 -4.78
N MET A 21 -6.96 3.15 -3.90
CA MET A 21 -7.06 2.41 -2.63
C MET A 21 -7.31 0.91 -2.83
N ARG A 22 -8.15 0.51 -3.79
CA ARG A 22 -8.42 -0.90 -4.07
C ARG A 22 -7.21 -1.59 -4.72
N ALA A 23 -6.58 -0.95 -5.70
CA ALA A 23 -5.39 -1.46 -6.35
C ALA A 23 -4.27 -1.67 -5.33
N ASP A 24 -4.02 -0.68 -4.47
CA ASP A 24 -3.03 -0.75 -3.42
C ASP A 24 -3.30 -1.90 -2.43
N ALA A 25 -4.55 -2.02 -1.96
CA ALA A 25 -4.91 -3.09 -1.04
C ALA A 25 -4.83 -4.49 -1.68
N LEU A 26 -5.17 -4.64 -2.96
CA LEU A 26 -5.06 -5.93 -3.64
C LEU A 26 -3.60 -6.34 -3.86
N LEU A 27 -2.74 -5.40 -4.27
CA LEU A 27 -1.32 -5.66 -4.48
C LEU A 27 -0.60 -5.94 -3.16
N SER A 28 -0.90 -5.16 -2.12
CA SER A 28 -0.39 -5.40 -0.76
C SER A 28 -0.88 -6.74 -0.22
N GLY A 29 -2.16 -7.07 -0.40
CA GLY A 29 -2.74 -8.34 0.06
C GLY A 29 -2.13 -9.53 -0.66
N ALA A 30 -1.95 -9.44 -1.98
CA ALA A 30 -1.28 -10.48 -2.77
C ALA A 30 0.18 -10.67 -2.33
N THR A 31 0.91 -9.58 -2.09
CA THR A 31 2.27 -9.62 -1.56
C THR A 31 2.30 -10.31 -0.19
N GLY A 32 1.36 -9.95 0.69
CA GLY A 32 1.23 -10.57 2.01
C GLY A 32 0.97 -12.07 1.92
N LEU A 33 0.10 -12.52 1.00
CA LEU A 33 -0.15 -13.94 0.76
C LEU A 33 1.09 -14.67 0.22
N VAL A 34 1.83 -14.05 -0.69
CA VAL A 34 3.12 -14.60 -1.19
C VAL A 34 4.07 -14.81 -0.02
N LEU A 35 4.23 -13.83 0.87
CA LEU A 35 5.08 -13.95 2.06
C LEU A 35 4.57 -15.02 3.05
N LEU A 36 3.25 -15.17 3.20
CA LEU A 36 2.68 -16.23 4.05
C LEU A 36 2.91 -17.64 3.49
N VAL A 37 2.94 -17.80 2.17
CA VAL A 37 3.16 -19.09 1.51
C VAL A 37 4.65 -19.40 1.37
N LEU A 38 5.46 -18.41 1.00
CA LEU A 38 6.86 -18.57 0.60
C LEU A 38 7.85 -17.88 1.56
N GLY A 39 7.41 -17.46 2.75
CA GLY A 39 8.20 -16.61 3.65
C GLY A 39 9.58 -17.17 4.00
N ARG A 40 9.72 -18.50 4.12
CA ARG A 40 11.04 -19.11 4.34
C ARG A 40 11.97 -18.96 3.13
N GLN A 41 11.48 -19.23 1.92
CA GLN A 41 12.25 -19.10 0.69
C GLN A 41 12.60 -17.63 0.43
N VAL A 42 11.65 -16.73 0.69
CA VAL A 42 11.89 -15.28 0.60
C VAL A 42 12.95 -14.86 1.62
N ALA A 43 12.90 -15.36 2.86
CA ALA A 43 13.90 -15.03 3.88
C ALA A 43 15.31 -15.47 3.49
N GLU A 44 15.44 -16.69 2.96
CA GLU A 44 16.71 -17.24 2.46
C GLU A 44 17.26 -16.40 1.29
N LEU A 45 16.39 -15.95 0.38
CA LEU A 45 16.77 -15.08 -0.75
C LEU A 45 17.10 -13.65 -0.30
N ALA A 46 16.34 -13.10 0.64
CA ALA A 46 16.40 -11.70 1.04
C ALA A 46 17.50 -11.42 2.07
N GLY A 47 17.98 -12.44 2.79
CA GLY A 47 18.90 -12.23 3.92
C GLY A 47 18.18 -11.79 5.19
N THR A 48 16.93 -12.22 5.38
CA THR A 48 16.12 -11.94 6.57
C THR A 48 15.83 -13.23 7.34
N THR A 49 14.88 -13.21 8.27
CA THR A 49 14.41 -14.41 8.98
C THR A 49 12.99 -14.76 8.54
N ALA A 50 12.66 -16.05 8.56
CA ALA A 50 11.30 -16.50 8.23
C ALA A 50 10.24 -15.82 9.14
N THR A 51 10.58 -15.57 10.41
CA THR A 51 9.69 -14.84 11.33
C THR A 51 9.41 -13.42 10.84
N VAL A 52 10.41 -12.70 10.34
CA VAL A 52 10.23 -11.36 9.75
C VAL A 52 9.31 -11.45 8.54
N GLU A 53 9.56 -12.36 7.61
CA GLU A 53 8.75 -12.46 6.38
C GLU A 53 7.31 -12.87 6.65
N TYR A 54 7.08 -13.86 7.53
CA TYR A 54 5.72 -14.27 7.89
C TYR A 54 4.97 -13.18 8.66
N THR A 55 5.65 -12.44 9.56
CA THR A 55 5.02 -11.33 10.30
C THR A 55 4.67 -10.19 9.37
N THR A 56 5.55 -9.84 8.44
CA THR A 56 5.30 -8.85 7.39
C THR A 56 4.13 -9.29 6.51
N GLY A 57 4.13 -10.55 6.08
CA GLY A 57 3.06 -11.13 5.27
C GLY A 57 1.69 -11.06 5.94
N ALA A 58 1.60 -11.49 7.20
CA ALA A 58 0.39 -11.40 7.99
C ALA A 58 -0.08 -9.94 8.15
N SER A 59 0.84 -9.02 8.43
CA SER A 59 0.54 -7.59 8.58
C SER A 59 -0.02 -7.01 7.28
N PHE A 60 0.57 -7.34 6.13
CA PHE A 60 0.11 -6.89 4.82
C PHE A 60 -1.30 -7.39 4.52
N VAL A 61 -1.60 -8.66 4.78
CA VAL A 61 -2.96 -9.20 4.61
C VAL A 61 -3.96 -8.47 5.50
N ILE A 62 -3.66 -8.29 6.78
CA ILE A 62 -4.56 -7.61 7.73
C ILE A 62 -4.81 -6.16 7.30
N VAL A 63 -3.76 -5.39 7.02
CA VAL A 63 -3.87 -4.00 6.57
C VAL A 63 -4.67 -3.90 5.27
N SER A 64 -4.43 -4.81 4.32
CA SER A 64 -5.14 -4.83 3.04
C SER A 64 -6.64 -5.06 3.20
N LEU A 65 -7.05 -5.99 4.07
CA LEU A 65 -8.45 -6.20 4.39
C LEU A 65 -9.07 -4.93 5.01
N VAL A 66 -8.37 -4.30 5.96
CA VAL A 66 -8.81 -3.05 6.58
C VAL A 66 -8.97 -1.95 5.53
N VAL A 67 -8.01 -1.76 4.63
CA VAL A 67 -8.07 -0.76 3.56
C VAL A 67 -9.23 -1.02 2.60
N LEU A 68 -9.48 -2.28 2.21
CA LEU A 68 -10.64 -2.64 1.38
C LEU A 68 -11.96 -2.24 2.06
N THR A 69 -12.09 -2.44 3.37
CA THR A 69 -13.30 -1.98 4.09
C THR A 69 -13.43 -0.46 4.07
N PHE A 70 -12.33 0.29 4.21
CA PHE A 70 -12.34 1.74 4.16
C PHE A 70 -12.62 2.29 2.75
N ALA A 71 -12.11 1.64 1.71
CA ALA A 71 -12.37 1.99 0.32
C ALA A 71 -13.85 1.85 -0.06
N ALA A 72 -14.61 1.03 0.67
CA ALA A 72 -16.06 0.87 0.52
C ALA A 72 -16.89 1.93 1.27
N ARG A 73 -16.28 2.77 2.13
CA ARG A 73 -17.02 3.75 2.94
C ARG A 73 -17.33 5.04 2.17
N PRO A 74 -18.40 5.77 2.57
CA PRO A 74 -18.74 7.07 1.98
C PRO A 74 -17.64 8.14 2.19
N ARG A 75 -16.95 8.12 3.35
CA ARG A 75 -15.87 9.07 3.68
C ARG A 75 -14.50 8.63 3.13
N VAL A 76 -14.44 8.39 1.82
CA VAL A 76 -13.24 7.88 1.14
C VAL A 76 -12.07 8.87 1.20
N ARG A 77 -12.33 10.17 1.21
CA ARG A 77 -11.30 11.21 1.20
C ARG A 77 -10.36 11.16 2.41
N ALA A 78 -10.91 11.03 3.62
CA ALA A 78 -10.12 10.96 4.84
C ALA A 78 -9.30 9.67 4.90
N ALA A 79 -9.91 8.54 4.57
CA ALA A 79 -9.22 7.25 4.52
C ALA A 79 -8.10 7.23 3.47
N GLY A 80 -8.36 7.81 2.30
CA GLY A 80 -7.37 7.94 1.24
C GLY A 80 -6.18 8.82 1.63
N MET A 81 -6.40 9.89 2.39
CA MET A 81 -5.31 10.73 2.89
C MET A 81 -4.45 9.99 3.92
N VAL A 82 -5.08 9.28 4.85
CA VAL A 82 -4.37 8.44 5.84
C VAL A 82 -3.52 7.39 5.13
N LEU A 83 -4.06 6.73 4.10
CA LEU A 83 -3.34 5.72 3.33
C LEU A 83 -2.17 6.33 2.54
N ALA A 84 -2.36 7.50 1.92
CA ALA A 84 -1.29 8.20 1.22
C ALA A 84 -0.12 8.54 2.15
N VAL A 85 -0.40 9.05 3.35
CA VAL A 85 0.61 9.32 4.36
C VAL A 85 1.26 8.03 4.85
N GLY A 86 0.48 6.98 5.13
CA GLY A 86 0.99 5.69 5.55
C GLY A 86 1.95 5.08 4.54
N ASN A 87 1.60 5.10 3.25
CA ASN A 87 2.46 4.63 2.17
C ASN A 87 3.74 5.48 2.04
N ALA A 88 3.64 6.80 2.13
CA ALA A 88 4.83 7.66 2.11
C ALA A 88 5.77 7.38 3.29
N LEU A 89 5.24 7.18 4.50
CA LEU A 89 6.02 6.80 5.67
C LEU A 89 6.63 5.40 5.49
N PHE A 90 5.89 4.45 4.93
CA PHE A 90 6.40 3.12 4.63
C PHE A 90 7.54 3.16 3.61
N THR A 91 7.42 3.97 2.55
CA THR A 91 8.53 4.23 1.63
C THR A 91 9.78 4.69 2.37
N VAL A 92 9.65 5.69 3.25
CA VAL A 92 10.80 6.17 4.04
C VAL A 92 11.37 5.06 4.92
N ALA A 93 10.50 4.24 5.54
CA ALA A 93 10.94 3.11 6.35
C ALA A 93 11.72 2.06 5.55
N THR A 94 11.30 1.74 4.31
CA THR A 94 12.03 0.80 3.44
C THR A 94 13.44 1.28 3.13
N VAL A 95 13.62 2.57 2.84
CA VAL A 95 14.94 3.17 2.62
C VAL A 95 15.76 3.16 3.91
N ALA A 96 15.16 3.56 5.03
CA ALA A 96 15.83 3.62 6.31
C ALA A 96 16.37 2.26 6.76
N VAL A 97 15.57 1.19 6.59
CA VAL A 97 15.97 -0.19 6.90
C VAL A 97 17.22 -0.61 6.12
N VAL A 98 17.26 -0.30 4.82
CA VAL A 98 18.38 -0.67 3.94
C VAL A 98 19.62 0.15 4.28
N VAL A 99 19.47 1.47 4.44
CA VAL A 99 20.60 2.37 4.75
C VAL A 99 21.18 2.14 6.15
N ALA A 100 20.35 1.70 7.09
CA ALA A 100 20.76 1.43 8.47
C ALA A 100 21.20 -0.03 8.69
N ASP A 101 21.26 -0.86 7.63
CA ASP A 101 21.64 -2.28 7.69
C ASP A 101 20.89 -3.05 8.81
N VAL A 102 19.58 -2.80 8.94
CA VAL A 102 18.74 -3.42 9.99
C VAL A 102 18.76 -4.96 9.88
N TRP A 103 18.89 -5.47 8.65
CA TRP A 103 19.06 -6.88 8.34
C TRP A 103 20.26 -7.08 7.43
N PRO A 104 20.90 -8.26 7.45
CA PRO A 104 21.99 -8.60 6.53
C PRO A 104 21.43 -8.94 5.14
N LEU A 105 20.80 -7.94 4.51
CA LEU A 105 20.12 -8.12 3.23
C LEU A 105 21.09 -8.53 2.14
N THR A 106 20.66 -9.47 1.29
CA THR A 106 21.33 -9.70 0.02
C THR A 106 21.02 -8.55 -0.95
N ASP A 107 21.75 -8.43 -2.06
CA ASP A 107 21.42 -7.46 -3.11
C ASP A 107 19.98 -7.64 -3.62
N VAL A 108 19.50 -8.89 -3.70
CA VAL A 108 18.12 -9.21 -4.08
C VAL A 108 17.15 -8.75 -2.99
N GLY A 109 17.45 -9.00 -1.72
CA GLY A 109 16.64 -8.54 -0.59
C GLY A 109 16.52 -7.02 -0.53
N ALA A 110 17.64 -6.31 -0.67
CA ALA A 110 17.65 -4.85 -0.75
C ALA A 110 16.81 -4.35 -1.93
N ALA A 111 16.94 -4.97 -3.12
CA ALA A 111 16.11 -4.63 -4.27
C ALA A 111 14.62 -4.89 -4.04
N LEU A 112 14.24 -5.98 -3.37
CA LEU A 112 12.84 -6.27 -3.00
C LEU A 112 12.27 -5.24 -2.01
N VAL A 113 13.03 -4.90 -0.98
CA VAL A 113 12.63 -3.89 0.03
C VAL A 113 12.48 -2.51 -0.64
N LEU A 114 13.48 -2.06 -1.39
CA LEU A 114 13.42 -0.78 -2.10
C LEU A 114 12.36 -0.77 -3.19
N GLY A 115 12.15 -1.89 -3.88
CA GLY A 115 11.08 -2.07 -4.87
C GLY A 115 9.70 -1.86 -4.24
N THR A 116 9.49 -2.38 -3.02
CA THR A 116 8.27 -2.13 -2.24
C THR A 116 8.15 -0.67 -1.83
N GLY A 117 9.28 -0.01 -1.52
CA GLY A 117 9.35 1.44 -1.31
C GLY A 117 8.89 2.25 -2.53
N VAL A 118 9.42 1.94 -3.72
CA VAL A 118 9.03 2.60 -4.97
C VAL A 118 7.55 2.40 -5.27
N TYR A 119 7.06 1.17 -5.08
CA TYR A 119 5.64 0.83 -5.23
C TYR A 119 4.75 1.67 -4.29
N THR A 120 5.07 1.70 -3.00
CA THR A 120 4.28 2.45 -2.01
C THR A 120 4.32 3.95 -2.29
N LEU A 121 5.44 4.49 -2.77
CA LEU A 121 5.54 5.89 -3.16
C LEU A 121 4.61 6.22 -4.34
N ALA A 122 4.58 5.34 -5.35
CA ALA A 122 3.67 5.49 -6.48
C ALA A 122 2.20 5.47 -6.04
N MET A 123 1.84 4.56 -5.14
CA MET A 123 0.48 4.50 -4.58
C MET A 123 0.14 5.72 -3.73
N ALA A 124 1.08 6.20 -2.90
CA ALA A 124 0.91 7.42 -2.12
C ALA A 124 0.62 8.62 -3.03
N ALA A 125 1.36 8.76 -4.14
CA ALA A 125 1.16 9.82 -5.11
C ALA A 125 -0.23 9.74 -5.78
N LEU A 126 -0.67 8.55 -6.19
CA LEU A 126 -2.00 8.33 -6.77
C LEU A 126 -3.13 8.63 -5.79
N GLN A 127 -3.00 8.18 -4.55
CA GLN A 127 -3.98 8.41 -3.48
C GLN A 127 -4.06 9.90 -3.13
N TYR A 128 -2.92 10.57 -2.97
CA TYR A 128 -2.89 12.01 -2.72
C TYR A 128 -3.49 12.81 -3.89
N ALA A 129 -3.17 12.44 -5.13
CA ALA A 129 -3.78 13.05 -6.31
C ALA A 129 -5.31 12.85 -6.34
N GLY A 130 -5.80 11.67 -5.95
CA GLY A 130 -7.23 11.38 -5.79
C GLY A 130 -7.88 12.26 -4.71
N VAL A 131 -7.26 12.37 -3.54
CA VAL A 131 -7.76 13.20 -2.43
C VAL A 131 -7.88 14.68 -2.84
N ARG A 132 -6.91 15.21 -3.58
CA ARG A 132 -6.94 16.61 -4.06
C ARG A 132 -8.05 16.92 -5.05
N ARG A 133 -8.62 15.91 -5.71
CA ARG A 133 -9.75 16.10 -6.63
C ARG A 133 -11.07 16.25 -5.88
N ILE A 134 -11.17 15.69 -4.67
CA ILE A 134 -12.38 15.73 -3.85
C ILE A 134 -12.43 17.07 -3.09
N PRO A 135 -13.49 17.89 -3.27
CA PRO A 135 -13.66 19.16 -2.55
C PRO A 135 -13.66 18.93 -1.03
N ASN A 136 -13.18 19.93 -0.28
CA ASN A 136 -13.33 19.98 1.18
C ASN A 136 -14.77 20.26 1.59
#